data_AF-A0A7S0HVV8-F1
#
_entry.id   AF-A0A7S0HVV8-F1
#
_cell.length_a   1.000
_cell.length_b   1.000
_cell.length_c   1.000
_cell.angle_alpha   90.00
_cell.angle_beta   90.00
_cell.angle_gamma   90.00
#
_symmetry.space_group_name_H-M   'P 1'
#
loop_
_entity.id
_entity.type
_entity.pdbx_description
1 polymer ?
#
loop_
_entity_poly.entity_id
_entity_poly.type
_entity_poly.pdbx_seq_one_letter_code
_entity_poly.pdbx_strand_id
1 'polypeptide(L)'
;MLHYAPDLDSLSLMQKVEVFKYALAHTEGMDLYRVLWTKAPSSEAWLERRSNFSRSLAVMSMVGHMLGLGDRHPSNLMLHRYSGKILHIDFGDCFEVAMRRDKFPETVPFRLTRMLVNAMEVSAVEGTFRSTC
;
A
#
# COMPACT_ATOMS: atom_id res chain seq x y z
N MET A 1 -7.36 17.69 5.71
CA MET A 1 -7.49 16.91 6.96
C MET A 1 -7.37 17.80 8.19
N LEU A 2 -6.27 18.53 8.39
CA LEU A 2 -6.09 19.40 9.56
C LEU A 2 -7.12 20.55 9.67
N HIS A 3 -7.68 21.00 8.54
CA HIS A 3 -8.81 21.94 8.57
C HIS A 3 -10.13 21.33 9.09
N TYR A 4 -10.31 20.02 8.96
CA TYR A 4 -11.53 19.31 9.40
C TYR A 4 -11.39 18.81 10.84
N ALA A 5 -10.19 18.39 11.24
CA ALA A 5 -9.85 18.02 12.60
C ALA A 5 -8.41 18.49 12.90
N PRO A 6 -8.24 19.66 13.58
CA PRO A 6 -6.92 20.23 13.85
C PRO A 6 -6.11 19.38 14.83
N ASP A 7 -6.75 18.77 15.83
CA ASP A 7 -6.10 17.94 16.85
C ASP A 7 -6.32 16.43 16.60
N LEU A 8 -5.92 15.94 15.43
CA LEU A 8 -6.14 14.53 15.04
C LEU A 8 -5.60 13.52 16.07
N ASP A 9 -4.46 13.83 16.71
CA ASP A 9 -3.77 12.91 17.61
C ASP A 9 -4.53 12.68 18.92
N SER A 10 -5.26 13.68 19.41
CA SER A 10 -6.02 13.63 20.67
C SER A 10 -7.39 12.94 20.52
N LEU A 11 -7.84 12.71 19.28
CA LEU A 11 -9.11 12.08 19.00
C LEU A 11 -9.15 10.61 19.46
N SER A 12 -10.32 10.17 19.90
CA SER A 12 -10.63 8.76 20.12
C SER A 12 -10.53 7.95 18.83
N LEU A 13 -10.43 6.62 18.94
CA LEU A 13 -10.34 5.73 17.76
C LEU A 13 -11.53 5.93 16.82
N MET A 14 -12.75 6.04 17.35
CA MET A 14 -13.96 6.21 16.54
C MET A 14 -13.96 7.54 15.77
N GLN A 15 -13.53 8.62 16.42
CA GLN A 15 -13.39 9.93 15.78
C GLN A 15 -12.30 9.92 14.69
N LYS A 16 -11.17 9.25 14.94
CA LYS A 16 -10.11 9.05 13.92
C LYS A 16 -10.65 8.29 12.71
N VAL A 17 -11.46 7.25 12.92
CA VAL A 17 -12.11 6.50 11.84
C VAL A 17 -13.06 7.39 11.04
N GLU A 18 -13.83 8.27 11.69
CA GLU A 18 -14.71 9.22 11.01
C GLU A 18 -13.93 10.20 10.12
N VAL A 19 -12.89 10.84 10.67
CA VAL A 19 -12.02 11.74 9.90
C VAL A 19 -11.33 11.02 8.75
N PHE A 20 -10.88 9.78 8.97
CA PHE A 20 -10.28 8.94 7.94
C PHE A 20 -11.28 8.65 6.81
N LYS A 21 -12.51 8.21 7.14
CA LYS A 21 -13.57 7.96 6.15
C LYS A 21 -13.96 9.23 5.40
N TYR A 22 -14.06 10.36 6.09
CA TYR A 22 -14.30 11.65 5.45
C TYR A 22 -13.22 11.96 4.42
N ALA A 23 -11.94 11.84 4.79
CA ALA A 23 -10.85 12.09 3.86
C ALA A 23 -10.82 11.09 2.70
N LEU A 24 -11.15 9.81 2.94
CA LEU A 24 -11.31 8.82 1.89
C LEU A 24 -12.41 9.23 0.90
N ALA A 25 -13.56 9.71 1.37
CA ALA A 25 -14.65 10.13 0.47
C ALA A 25 -14.29 11.35 -0.39
N HIS A 26 -13.39 12.21 0.07
CA HIS A 26 -12.99 13.44 -0.62
C HIS A 26 -11.67 13.33 -1.39
N THR A 27 -11.09 12.12 -1.50
CA THR A 27 -9.85 11.89 -2.25
C THR A 27 -9.96 10.60 -3.07
N GLU A 28 -9.43 10.61 -4.29
CA GLU A 28 -9.59 9.48 -5.22
C GLU A 28 -8.59 8.34 -4.96
N GLY A 29 -7.34 8.68 -4.62
CA GLY A 29 -6.26 7.70 -4.46
C GLY A 29 -5.87 7.00 -5.78
N MET A 30 -5.93 7.73 -6.90
CA MET A 30 -5.60 7.22 -8.25
C MET A 30 -4.18 7.58 -8.70
N ASP A 31 -3.39 8.22 -7.84
CA ASP A 31 -2.09 8.79 -8.19
C ASP A 31 -1.11 7.71 -8.68
N LEU A 32 -1.06 6.57 -7.98
CA LEU A 32 -0.17 5.47 -8.36
C LEU A 32 -0.56 4.84 -9.71
N TYR A 33 -1.87 4.65 -9.92
CA TYR A 33 -2.41 4.21 -11.22
C TYR A 33 -2.00 5.19 -12.33
N ARG A 34 -2.17 6.49 -12.12
CA ARG A 34 -1.81 7.54 -13.08
C ARG A 34 -0.32 7.56 -13.35
N VAL A 35 0.53 7.35 -12.36
CA VAL A 35 2.00 7.27 -12.55
C VAL A 35 2.37 6.03 -13.36
N LEU A 36 1.78 4.87 -13.07
CA LEU A 36 2.03 3.64 -13.84
C LEU A 36 1.63 3.81 -15.32
N TRP A 37 0.51 4.49 -15.56
CA TRP A 37 0.04 4.82 -16.92
C TRP A 37 0.95 5.84 -17.61
N THR A 38 1.12 7.02 -17.02
CA THR A 38 1.86 8.15 -17.64
C THR A 38 3.35 7.86 -17.87
N LYS A 39 3.93 6.93 -17.10
CA LYS A 39 5.32 6.51 -17.29
C LYS A 39 5.49 5.34 -18.26
N ALA A 40 4.40 4.71 -18.71
CA ALA A 40 4.48 3.62 -19.68
C ALA A 40 4.66 4.18 -21.10
N PRO A 41 5.59 3.61 -21.91
CA PRO A 41 5.80 4.06 -23.29
C PRO A 41 4.68 3.60 -24.24
N SER A 42 3.93 2.56 -23.88
CA SER A 42 2.82 2.01 -24.65
C SER A 42 1.77 1.39 -23.73
N SER A 43 0.57 1.14 -24.27
CA SER A 43 -0.52 0.45 -23.54
C SER A 43 -0.15 -1.00 -23.17
N GLU A 44 0.59 -1.69 -24.03
CA GLU A 44 1.13 -3.02 -23.76
C GLU A 44 2.11 -3.00 -22.58
N ALA A 45 3.07 -2.07 -22.59
CA ALA A 45 4.02 -1.91 -21.50
C ALA A 45 3.32 -1.54 -20.19
N TRP A 46 2.24 -0.75 -20.25
CA TRP A 46 1.41 -0.47 -19.08
C TRP A 46 0.74 -1.73 -18.52
N LEU A 47 0.14 -2.56 -19.38
CA LEU A 47 -0.48 -3.83 -18.99
C LEU A 47 0.54 -4.76 -18.31
N GLU A 48 1.72 -4.90 -18.91
CA GLU A 48 2.80 -5.72 -18.35
C GLU A 48 3.26 -5.18 -16.98
N ARG A 49 3.53 -3.87 -16.88
CA ARG A 49 3.94 -3.23 -15.62
C ARG A 49 2.90 -3.39 -14.52
N ARG A 50 1.61 -3.26 -14.86
CA ARG A 50 0.50 -3.42 -13.90
C ARG A 50 0.38 -4.86 -13.39
N SER A 51 0.58 -5.83 -14.28
CA SER A 51 0.57 -7.25 -13.92
C SER A 51 1.79 -7.61 -13.04
N ASN A 52 2.97 -7.10 -13.39
CA ASN A 52 4.19 -7.23 -12.59
C ASN A 52 4.06 -6.56 -11.20
N PHE A 53 3.47 -5.36 -11.15
CA PHE A 53 3.15 -4.67 -9.90
C PHE A 53 2.28 -5.55 -9.00
N SER A 54 1.15 -6.05 -9.53
CA SER A 54 0.19 -6.86 -8.77
C SER A 54 0.82 -8.16 -8.24
N ARG A 55 1.59 -8.88 -9.07
CA ARG A 55 2.30 -10.11 -8.67
C ARG A 55 3.37 -9.84 -7.62
N SER A 56 4.24 -8.85 -7.86
CA SER A 56 5.32 -8.52 -6.92
C SER A 56 4.79 -8.04 -5.57
N LEU A 57 3.69 -7.29 -5.57
CA LEU A 57 3.02 -6.86 -4.35
C LEU A 57 2.41 -8.04 -3.59
N ALA A 58 1.78 -9.01 -4.28
CA ALA A 58 1.25 -10.23 -3.67
C ALA A 58 2.36 -11.05 -3.00
N VAL A 59 3.45 -11.33 -3.73
CA VAL A 59 4.60 -12.08 -3.20
C VAL A 59 5.18 -11.39 -1.97
N MET A 60 5.46 -10.09 -2.04
CA MET A 60 6.02 -9.35 -0.90
C MET A 60 5.04 -9.20 0.27
N SER A 61 3.72 -9.24 0.02
CA SER A 61 2.70 -9.25 1.08
C SER A 61 2.74 -10.57 1.85
N MET A 62 2.77 -11.71 1.16
CA MET A 62 2.80 -13.02 1.83
C MET A 62 4.15 -13.28 2.49
N VAL A 63 5.26 -13.00 1.80
CA VAL A 63 6.62 -13.15 2.37
C VAL A 63 6.81 -12.21 3.56
N GLY A 64 6.38 -10.96 3.44
CA GLY A 64 6.44 -9.99 4.54
C GLY A 64 5.62 -10.42 5.75
N HIS A 65 4.42 -10.98 5.51
CA HIS A 65 3.59 -11.51 6.58
C HIS A 65 4.27 -12.69 7.30
N MET A 66 4.82 -13.66 6.57
CA MET A 66 5.52 -14.81 7.16
C MET A 66 6.77 -14.41 7.94
N LEU A 67 7.49 -13.38 7.50
CA LEU A 67 8.67 -12.85 8.17
C LEU A 67 8.33 -11.96 9.38
N GLY A 68 7.09 -11.49 9.50
CA GLY A 68 6.72 -10.47 10.48
C GLY A 68 7.33 -9.11 10.17
N LEU A 69 7.43 -8.76 8.88
CA LEU A 69 8.06 -7.52 8.41
C LEU A 69 7.16 -6.30 8.65
N GLY A 70 7.57 -5.45 9.58
CA GLY A 70 6.89 -4.21 9.95
C GLY A 70 7.50 -2.95 9.33
N ASP A 71 7.01 -1.78 9.72
CA ASP A 71 7.45 -0.46 9.25
C ASP A 71 7.39 -0.30 7.72
N ARG A 72 6.27 -0.73 7.15
CA ARG A 72 6.06 -0.69 5.69
C ARG A 72 5.57 0.68 5.23
N HIS A 73 6.16 1.78 5.70
CA HIS A 73 5.85 3.16 5.27
C HIS A 73 6.20 3.39 3.78
N PRO A 74 5.63 4.40 3.07
CA PRO A 74 5.79 4.49 1.62
C PRO A 74 7.25 4.63 1.16
N SER A 75 8.12 5.23 1.99
CA SER A 75 9.55 5.33 1.67
C SER A 75 10.29 3.98 1.68
N ASN A 76 9.73 2.95 2.33
CA ASN A 76 10.27 1.59 2.33
C ASN A 76 9.67 0.71 1.21
N LEU A 77 8.80 1.30 0.38
CA LEU A 77 8.16 0.66 -0.77
C LEU A 77 8.61 1.36 -2.06
N MET A 78 9.56 0.76 -2.75
CA MET A 78 10.08 1.31 -4.01
C MET A 78 9.35 0.70 -5.20
N LEU A 79 9.19 1.50 -6.26
CA LEU A 79 8.65 1.04 -7.55
C LEU A 79 9.76 1.05 -8.60
N HIS A 80 10.02 -0.10 -9.21
CA HIS A 80 10.98 -0.18 -10.30
C HIS A 80 10.39 0.45 -11.58
N ARG A 81 11.00 1.54 -12.06
CA ARG A 81 10.44 2.41 -13.11
C ARG A 81 10.18 1.69 -14.44
N TYR A 82 10.98 0.68 -14.78
CA TYR A 82 10.88 0.00 -16.07
C TYR A 82 9.95 -1.22 -16.03
N SER A 83 10.07 -2.05 -14.99
CA SER A 83 9.32 -3.31 -14.89
C SER A 83 7.99 -3.18 -14.16
N GLY A 84 7.77 -2.09 -13.41
CA GLY A 84 6.58 -1.92 -12.57
C GLY A 84 6.57 -2.77 -11.29
N LYS A 85 7.63 -3.54 -11.01
CA LYS A 85 7.71 -4.36 -9.79
C LYS A 85 7.85 -3.47 -8.55
N ILE A 86 7.18 -3.85 -7.47
CA ILE A 86 7.41 -3.28 -6.15
C ILE A 86 8.59 -3.98 -5.47
N LEU A 87 9.38 -3.22 -4.73
CA LEU A 87 10.52 -3.69 -3.96
C LEU A 87 10.39 -3.14 -2.53
N HIS A 88 10.40 -4.02 -1.54
CA HIS A 88 10.52 -3.60 -0.16
C HIS A 88 12.00 -3.45 0.17
N ILE A 89 12.35 -2.34 0.82
CA ILE A 89 13.67 -2.10 1.38
C ILE A 89 13.55 -1.98 2.90
N ASP A 90 14.71 -1.89 3.55
CA ASP A 90 14.84 -1.76 5.00
C ASP A 90 14.13 -2.89 5.77
N PHE A 91 14.90 -3.89 6.20
CA PHE A 91 14.38 -5.05 6.93
C PHE A 91 14.72 -4.96 8.43
N GLY A 92 14.93 -3.75 8.97
CA GLY A 92 15.26 -3.55 10.38
C GLY A 92 14.17 -4.05 11.34
N ASP A 93 12.90 -3.88 10.98
CA ASP A 93 11.74 -4.33 11.77
C ASP A 93 11.19 -5.68 11.27
N CYS A 94 11.87 -6.78 11.55
CA CYS A 94 11.36 -8.14 11.30
C CYS A 94 10.85 -8.81 12.59
N PHE A 95 10.17 -9.95 12.48
CA PHE A 95 9.69 -10.76 13.62
C PHE A 95 8.77 -9.97 14.57
N GLU A 96 7.81 -9.25 13.96
CA GLU A 96 6.70 -8.57 14.64
C GLU A 96 7.14 -7.49 15.64
N VAL A 97 8.38 -6.99 15.53
CA VAL A 97 8.90 -5.91 16.39
C VAL A 97 7.99 -4.68 16.32
N ALA A 98 7.52 -4.30 15.14
CA ALA A 98 6.61 -3.17 14.95
C ALA A 98 5.23 -3.36 15.62
N MET A 99 4.77 -4.60 15.78
CA MET A 99 3.50 -4.90 16.45
C MET A 99 3.61 -4.79 17.98
N ARG A 100 4.82 -4.96 18.54
CA ARG A 100 5.09 -4.94 19.98
C ARG A 100 5.56 -3.56 20.50
N ARG A 101 5.55 -2.52 19.66
CA ARG A 101 5.96 -1.17 20.04
C ARG A 101 4.96 -0.51 20.99
N ASP A 102 5.47 0.23 21.96
CA ASP A 102 4.66 0.96 22.94
C ASP A 102 3.84 2.11 22.31
N LYS A 103 4.37 2.71 21.23
CA LYS A 103 3.73 3.82 20.51
C LYS A 103 3.38 3.38 19.10
N PHE A 104 2.11 3.54 18.72
CA PHE A 104 1.57 3.25 17.39
C PHE A 104 1.91 1.82 16.90
N PRO A 105 1.50 0.77 17.63
CA PRO A 105 1.74 -0.60 17.19
C PRO A 105 1.05 -0.87 15.85
N GLU A 106 1.76 -1.53 14.94
CA GLU A 106 1.16 -1.97 13.68
C GLU A 106 0.17 -3.12 13.95
N THR A 107 -1.03 -3.02 13.39
CA THR A 107 -2.14 -3.98 13.59
C THR A 107 -2.50 -4.75 12.33
N VAL A 108 -1.70 -4.63 11.27
CA VAL A 108 -1.96 -5.22 9.94
C VAL A 108 -0.81 -6.15 9.54
N PRO A 109 -1.08 -7.24 8.81
CA PRO A 109 -0.05 -8.21 8.41
C PRO A 109 0.88 -7.70 7.31
N PHE A 110 0.37 -6.79 6.47
CA PHE A 110 1.11 -6.12 5.41
C PHE A 110 0.32 -4.87 4.97
N ARG A 111 0.98 -3.98 4.24
CA ARG A 111 0.34 -2.78 3.72
C ARG A 111 -0.43 -3.06 2.43
N LEU A 112 -1.75 -2.87 2.48
CA LEU A 112 -2.64 -2.94 1.32
C LEU A 112 -3.60 -1.73 1.28
N THR A 113 -3.06 -0.53 1.06
CA THR A 113 -3.87 0.70 1.03
C THR A 113 -4.68 0.83 -0.26
N ARG A 114 -5.73 1.66 -0.24
CA ARG A 114 -6.55 1.99 -1.42
C ARG A 114 -5.71 2.37 -2.64
N MET A 115 -4.64 3.15 -2.48
CA MET A 115 -3.79 3.56 -3.61
C MET A 115 -3.06 2.38 -4.27
N LEU A 116 -2.61 1.39 -3.48
CA LEU A 116 -1.99 0.17 -4.00
C LEU A 116 -3.03 -0.69 -4.72
N VAL A 117 -4.23 -0.83 -4.12
CA VAL A 117 -5.34 -1.60 -4.71
C VAL A 117 -5.82 -0.97 -6.02
N ASN A 118 -6.01 0.35 -6.07
CA ASN A 118 -6.43 1.07 -7.29
C ASN A 118 -5.41 0.97 -8.43
N ALA A 119 -4.14 0.71 -8.12
CA ALA A 119 -3.08 0.54 -9.11
C ALA A 119 -3.05 -0.88 -9.72
N MET A 120 -3.82 -1.83 -9.17
CA MET A 120 -3.94 -3.19 -9.69
C MET A 120 -4.83 -3.25 -10.94
N GLU A 121 -5.07 -4.48 -11.38
CA GLU A 121 -5.98 -4.80 -12.48
C GLU A 121 -7.45 -4.50 -12.11
N VAL A 122 -8.36 -4.65 -13.09
CA VAL A 122 -9.78 -4.29 -12.94
C VAL A 122 -10.45 -5.05 -11.79
N SER A 123 -10.07 -6.30 -11.58
CA SER A 123 -10.57 -7.14 -10.48
C SER A 123 -9.93 -6.80 -9.12
N ALA A 124 -9.07 -5.78 -9.07
CA ALA A 124 -8.38 -5.33 -7.86
C ALA A 124 -7.70 -6.51 -7.14
N VAL A 125 -8.03 -6.70 -5.86
CA VAL A 125 -7.48 -7.78 -5.02
C VAL A 125 -7.93 -9.17 -5.47
N GLU A 126 -9.11 -9.31 -6.08
CA GLU A 126 -9.70 -10.61 -6.47
C GLU A 126 -9.12 -11.18 -7.77
N GLY A 127 -8.27 -10.42 -8.48
CA GLY A 127 -7.60 -10.84 -9.69
C GLY A 127 -6.24 -11.50 -9.41
N THR A 128 -5.23 -11.05 -10.16
CA THR A 128 -3.86 -11.56 -10.07
C THR A 128 -3.28 -11.52 -8.66
N PHE A 129 -3.67 -10.56 -7.81
CA PHE A 129 -3.18 -10.49 -6.43
C PHE A 129 -3.58 -11.74 -5.64
N ARG A 130 -4.88 -12.04 -5.52
CA ARG A 130 -5.38 -13.23 -4.81
C ARG A 130 -4.89 -14.56 -5.38
N SER A 131 -4.71 -14.66 -6.70
CA SER A 131 -4.18 -15.89 -7.30
C SER A 131 -2.67 -16.09 -7.10
N THR A 132 -1.95 -15.01 -6.76
CA THR A 132 -0.48 -15.05 -6.55
C THR A 132 -0.10 -15.22 -5.08
N CYS A 133 -0.96 -14.76 -4.16
CA CYS A 133 -0.83 -15.00 -2.72
C CYS A 133 -1.03 -16.49 -2.38
#